data_AF-A0A939L5N5-F1
#
_entry.id   AF-A0A939L5N5-F1
#
_cell.length_a   1.000
_cell.length_b   1.000
_cell.length_c   1.000
_cell.angle_alpha   90.00
_cell.angle_beta   90.00
_cell.angle_gamma   90.00
#
_symmetry.space_group_name_H-M   'P 1'
#
loop_
_entity.id
_entity.type
_entity.pdbx_description
1 polymer ?
#
loop_
_entity_poly.entity_id
_entity_poly.type
_entity_poly.pdbx_seq_one_letter_code
_entity_poly.pdbx_strand_id
1 'polypeptide(L)'
;LALRDRQIANLAALTALGGVEPQLADHVRNSLRIGLTREEITEVIVHLAPYVGVPKALAGLRVATATFAATGSKPATGSKPASDEQPTSDEQPAAEAEAAPGARG
;
A
#
# COMPACT_ATOMS: atom_id res chain seq x y z
N LEU A 1 -3.18 -19.50 9.90
CA LEU A 1 -2.55 -18.19 9.62
C LEU A 1 -1.13 -18.20 10.16
N ALA A 2 -0.15 -17.85 9.32
CA ALA A 2 1.22 -17.70 9.79
C ALA A 2 1.30 -16.56 10.83
N LEU A 3 2.38 -16.49 11.61
CA LEU A 3 2.55 -15.44 12.62
C LEU A 3 2.49 -14.04 11.99
N ARG A 4 3.10 -13.89 10.81
CA ARG A 4 3.10 -12.67 10.00
C ARG A 4 1.67 -12.25 9.62
N ASP A 5 0.89 -13.16 9.03
CA ASP A 5 -0.49 -12.88 8.59
C ASP A 5 -1.39 -12.49 9.76
N ARG A 6 -1.22 -13.14 10.93
CA ARG A 6 -1.97 -12.78 12.14
C ARG A 6 -1.67 -11.37 12.61
N GLN A 7 -0.43 -10.90 12.50
CA GLN A 7 -0.13 -9.53 12.88
C GLN A 7 -0.70 -8.50 11.91
N ILE A 8 -0.68 -8.79 10.60
CA ILE A 8 -1.34 -7.93 9.62
C ILE A 8 -2.84 -7.80 9.93
N ALA A 9 -3.50 -8.93 10.22
CA ALA A 9 -4.91 -8.92 10.60
C ALA A 9 -5.17 -8.13 11.89
N ASN A 10 -4.31 -8.25 12.90
CA ASN A 10 -4.45 -7.49 14.14
C ASN A 10 -4.24 -5.98 13.94
N LEU A 11 -3.23 -5.57 13.15
CA LEU A 11 -3.02 -4.16 12.80
C LEU A 11 -4.26 -3.60 12.11
N ALA A 12 -4.85 -4.36 11.19
CA ALA A 12 -6.06 -3.95 10.51
C ALA A 12 -7.26 -3.83 11.44
N ALA A 13 -7.49 -4.82 12.29
CA ALA A 13 -8.58 -4.83 13.26
C ALA A 13 -8.48 -3.67 14.26
N LEU A 14 -7.29 -3.41 14.80
CA LEU A 14 -7.07 -2.31 15.76
C LEU A 14 -7.22 -0.93 15.10
N THR A 15 -6.74 -0.78 13.87
CA THR A 15 -6.96 0.44 13.08
C THR A 15 -8.44 0.67 12.81
N ALA A 16 -9.18 -0.39 12.45
CA ALA A 16 -10.61 -0.33 12.18
C ALA A 16 -11.44 0.00 13.43
N LEU A 17 -11.03 -0.51 14.60
CA LEU A 17 -11.69 -0.24 15.87
C LEU A 17 -11.57 1.24 16.24
N GLY A 18 -10.35 1.78 16.23
CA GLY A 18 -10.06 3.16 16.67
C GLY A 18 -10.19 3.35 18.18
N GLY A 19 -9.57 4.40 18.74
CA GLY A 19 -9.60 4.68 20.19
C GLY A 19 -8.83 3.66 21.05
N VAL A 20 -7.99 2.83 20.41
CA VAL A 20 -7.15 1.79 21.03
C VAL A 20 -5.68 2.01 20.66
N GLU A 21 -5.25 3.27 20.67
CA GLU A 21 -3.92 3.70 20.25
C GLU A 21 -2.77 3.00 21.01
N PRO A 22 -2.85 2.77 22.35
CA PRO A 22 -1.81 2.04 23.07
C PRO A 22 -1.63 0.60 22.55
N GLN A 23 -2.74 -0.11 22.30
CA GLN A 23 -2.72 -1.48 21.79
C GLN A 23 -2.19 -1.52 20.36
N LEU A 24 -2.59 -0.56 19.53
CA LEU A 24 -2.06 -0.44 18.17
C LEU A 24 -0.54 -0.22 18.19
N ALA A 25 -0.02 0.64 19.08
CA ALA A 25 1.42 0.87 19.22
C ALA A 25 2.18 -0.40 19.64
N ASP A 26 1.63 -1.20 20.56
CA ASP A 26 2.20 -2.49 20.95
C ASP A 26 2.29 -3.46 19.76
N HIS A 27 1.21 -3.57 18.97
CA HIS A 27 1.18 -4.42 17.79
C HIS A 27 2.10 -3.91 16.68
N VAL A 28 2.29 -2.60 16.53
CA VAL A 28 3.29 -2.03 15.61
C VAL A 28 4.71 -2.41 16.03
N ARG A 29 5.08 -2.27 17.32
CA ARG A 29 6.39 -2.71 17.83
C ARG A 29 6.64 -4.19 17.62
N ASN A 30 5.63 -5.01 17.93
CA ASN A 30 5.72 -6.45 17.75
C ASN A 30 5.83 -6.84 16.27
N SER A 31 5.14 -6.14 15.38
CA SER A 31 5.22 -6.36 13.94
C SER A 31 6.64 -6.13 13.41
N LEU A 32 7.31 -5.07 13.86
CA LEU A 32 8.73 -4.82 13.52
C LEU A 32 9.63 -5.95 14.03
N ARG A 33 9.40 -6.46 15.25
CA ARG A 33 10.16 -7.60 15.81
C ARG A 33 9.98 -8.90 15.02
N ILE A 34 8.81 -9.10 14.43
CA ILE A 34 8.48 -10.28 13.60
C ILE A 34 9.03 -10.12 12.18
N GLY A 35 9.54 -8.94 11.82
CA GLY A 35 10.18 -8.66 10.54
C GLY A 35 9.25 -8.04 9.49
N LEU A 36 8.13 -7.44 9.90
CA LEU A 36 7.41 -6.52 9.00
C LEU A 36 8.21 -5.22 8.85
N THR A 37 8.23 -4.66 7.65
CA THR A 37 8.86 -3.37 7.39
C THR A 37 7.94 -2.22 7.80
N ARG A 38 8.50 -1.01 7.91
CA ARG A 38 7.71 0.19 8.23
C ARG A 38 6.73 0.52 7.10
N GLU A 39 7.17 0.26 5.87
CA GLU A 39 6.42 0.42 4.64
C GLU A 39 5.22 -0.55 4.62
N GLU A 40 5.43 -1.83 4.93
CA GLU A 40 4.36 -2.82 5.00
C GLU A 40 3.29 -2.46 6.04
N ILE A 41 3.71 -2.02 7.23
CA ILE A 41 2.77 -1.58 8.27
C ILE A 41 2.00 -0.33 7.80
N THR A 42 2.67 0.60 7.13
CA THR A 42 2.06 1.82 6.60
C THR A 42 1.04 1.48 5.51
N GLU A 43 1.39 0.61 4.57
CA GLU A 43 0.51 0.15 3.50
C GLU A 43 -0.74 -0.54 4.04
N VAL A 44 -0.61 -1.41 5.04
CA VAL A 44 -1.76 -2.03 5.69
C VAL A 44 -2.73 -0.97 6.22
N ILE A 45 -2.22 0.09 6.87
CA ILE A 45 -3.08 1.15 7.44
C ILE A 45 -3.67 2.04 6.35
N VAL A 46 -2.89 2.45 5.34
CA VAL A 46 -3.37 3.27 4.21
C VAL A 46 -4.43 2.52 3.41
N HIS A 47 -4.21 1.23 3.15
CA HIS A 47 -5.14 0.39 2.41
C HIS A 47 -6.50 0.26 3.12
N LEU A 48 -6.58 0.51 4.43
CA LEU A 48 -7.83 0.48 5.19
C LEU A 48 -8.68 1.75 5.03
N ALA A 49 -8.10 2.87 4.59
CA ALA A 49 -8.81 4.13 4.42
C ALA A 49 -10.16 4.02 3.67
N PRO A 50 -10.26 3.31 2.52
CA PRO A 50 -11.55 3.14 1.83
C PRO A 50 -12.56 2.26 2.59
N TYR A 51 -12.13 1.42 3.54
CA TYR A 51 -13.00 0.47 4.24
C TYR A 51 -13.48 0.98 5.59
N VAL A 52 -12.62 1.69 6.33
CA VAL A 52 -12.92 2.14 7.71
C VAL A 52 -13.03 3.66 7.82
N GLY A 53 -12.78 4.38 6.71
CA GLY A 53 -12.77 5.83 6.63
C GLY A 53 -11.40 6.42 6.93
N VAL A 54 -11.13 7.55 6.26
CA VAL A 54 -9.89 8.33 6.38
C VAL A 54 -9.56 8.73 7.83
N PRO A 55 -10.51 9.18 8.69
CA PRO A 55 -10.17 9.61 10.05
C PRO A 55 -9.51 8.51 10.89
N LYS A 56 -9.99 7.27 10.77
CA LYS A 56 -9.45 6.11 11.50
C LYS A 56 -8.09 5.68 10.96
N ALA A 57 -7.96 5.59 9.63
CA ALA A 57 -6.67 5.28 8.99
C ALA A 57 -5.60 6.33 9.35
N LEU A 58 -5.93 7.62 9.32
CA LEU A 58 -5.01 8.69 9.72
C LEU A 58 -4.63 8.62 11.21
N ALA A 59 -5.56 8.28 12.09
CA ALA A 59 -5.25 8.05 13.50
C ALA A 59 -4.26 6.88 13.67
N GLY A 60 -4.49 5.77 12.95
CA GLY A 60 -3.56 4.63 12.93
C GLY A 60 -2.17 5.01 12.41
N LEU A 61 -2.08 5.82 11.35
CA LEU A 61 -0.80 6.29 10.81
C LEU A 61 -0.03 7.17 11.82
N ARG A 62 -0.72 8.03 12.56
CA ARG A 62 -0.08 8.83 13.62
C ARG A 62 0.52 7.94 14.72
N VAL A 63 -0.18 6.88 15.10
CA VAL A 63 0.34 5.91 16.08
C VAL A 63 1.55 5.16 15.53
N ALA A 64 1.47 4.67 14.28
CA ALA A 64 2.56 3.94 13.65
C ALA A 64 3.82 4.80 13.54
N THR A 65 3.69 6.03 13.02
CA THR A 65 4.80 6.99 12.88
C THR A 65 5.42 7.40 14.22
N ALA A 66 4.61 7.63 15.26
CA ALA A 66 5.11 7.88 16.61
C ALA A 66 5.89 6.67 17.17
N THR A 67 5.39 5.46 16.94
CA THR A 67 6.02 4.22 17.41
C THR A 67 7.34 3.94 16.68
N PHE A 68 7.40 4.25 15.39
CA PHE A 68 8.59 4.18 14.56
C PHE A 68 9.70 5.11 15.06
N ALA A 69 9.35 6.33 15.45
CA ALA A 69 10.30 7.28 16.04
C ALA A 69 10.83 6.79 17.39
N ALA A 70 9.96 6.24 18.24
CA ALA A 70 10.32 5.70 19.54
C ALA A 70 11.23 4.46 19.48
N THR A 71 11.11 3.65 18.41
CA THR A 71 11.86 2.39 18.24
C THR A 71 13.22 2.60 17.57
N GLY A 72 13.50 3.78 16.98
CA GLY A 72 14.83 4.09 16.46
C GLY A 72 14.87 5.25 15.45
N SER A 73 15.70 6.25 15.76
CA SER A 73 16.16 7.31 14.86
C SER A 73 17.09 6.73 13.78
N LYS A 74 16.57 6.66 12.56
CA LYS A 74 17.20 7.16 11.32
C LYS A 74 16.09 7.18 10.26
N PRO A 75 15.77 8.33 9.63
CA PRO A 75 14.87 8.31 8.50
C PRO A 75 15.57 7.49 7.40
N ALA A 76 14.91 6.43 6.93
CA ALA A 76 15.31 5.77 5.70
C ALA A 76 15.05 6.77 4.56
N THR A 77 16.05 7.60 4.28
CA THR A 77 16.13 8.34 3.04
C THR A 77 16.39 7.32 1.92
N GLY A 78 15.50 7.27 0.94
CA GLY A 78 15.75 6.81 -0.42
C GLY A 78 16.08 5.33 -0.68
N SER A 79 15.12 4.62 -1.23
CA SER A 79 15.27 3.74 -2.41
C SER A 79 13.89 3.35 -2.89
N LYS A 80 13.40 3.58 -4.10
CA LYS A 80 13.76 4.26 -5.35
C LYS A 80 12.39 4.53 -6.02
N PRO A 81 12.19 5.56 -6.88
CA PRO A 81 10.93 5.74 -7.59
C PRO A 81 10.56 4.47 -8.38
N ALA A 82 9.26 4.20 -8.45
CA ALA A 82 8.69 3.33 -9.46
C ALA A 82 9.13 3.85 -10.84
N SER A 83 10.15 3.22 -11.39
CA SER A 83 10.58 3.37 -12.77
C SER A 83 10.62 1.97 -13.35
N ASP A 84 9.42 1.43 -13.59
CA ASP A 84 9.20 0.51 -14.69
C ASP A 84 8.19 1.20 -15.61
N GLU A 85 8.71 2.10 -16.43
CA GLU A 85 8.15 2.32 -17.76
C GLU A 85 8.10 0.94 -18.42
N GLN A 86 6.92 0.42 -18.69
CA GLN A 86 6.77 -0.54 -19.77
C GLN A 86 6.48 0.23 -21.06
N PRO A 87 7.45 0.40 -21.97
CA PRO A 87 7.11 0.58 -23.36
C PRO A 87 6.74 -0.81 -23.89
N THR A 88 5.45 -1.09 -24.06
CA THR A 88 5.04 -2.11 -25.03
C THR A 88 4.53 -1.38 -26.24
N SER A 89 5.45 -1.28 -27.18
CA SER A 89 5.32 -1.03 -28.60
C SER A 89 3.91 -1.32 -29.13
N ASP A 90 3.29 -0.27 -29.67
CA ASP A 90 2.43 -0.40 -30.84
C ASP A 90 3.24 -1.13 -31.92
N GLU A 91 2.90 -2.40 -32.18
CA GLU A 91 3.27 -3.08 -33.41
C GLU A 91 2.10 -3.98 -33.85
N GLN A 92 1.13 -3.36 -34.52
CA GLN A 92 0.33 -4.05 -35.53
C GLN A 92 0.97 -3.76 -36.89
N PRO A 93 1.62 -4.74 -37.56
CA PRO A 93 1.89 -4.64 -38.96
C PRO A 93 0.79 -5.38 -39.74
N ALA A 94 0.20 -4.69 -40.71
CA ALA A 94 0.14 -5.11 -42.11
C ALA A 94 -1.02 -4.39 -42.81
N ALA A 95 -0.64 -3.45 -43.66
CA ALA A 95 -1.45 -2.92 -44.73
C ALA A 95 -1.58 -3.95 -45.88
N GLU A 96 -2.45 -3.60 -46.84
CA GLU A 96 -2.67 -4.15 -48.18
C GLU A 96 -3.70 -5.30 -48.28
N ALA A 97 -4.70 -5.28 -49.17
CA ALA A 97 -5.09 -4.33 -50.22
C ALA A 97 -6.51 -4.67 -50.75
N GLU A 98 -7.01 -3.80 -51.64
CA GLU A 98 -7.98 -4.03 -52.73
C GLU A 98 -9.49 -3.75 -52.53
N ALA A 99 -9.86 -2.52 -52.92
CA ALA A 99 -10.76 -2.16 -54.05
C ALA A 99 -12.28 -2.50 -54.05
N ALA A 100 -13.08 -1.46 -53.77
CA ALA A 100 -14.21 -0.86 -54.55
C ALA A 100 -15.45 -1.71 -54.99
N PRO A 101 -16.58 -1.13 -55.50
CA PRO A 101 -17.05 0.27 -55.57
C PRO A 101 -18.54 0.50 -55.14
N GLY A 102 -18.96 1.78 -55.10
CA GLY A 102 -20.38 2.23 -55.18
C GLY A 102 -20.85 3.03 -53.96
N ALA A 103 -21.64 4.09 -54.02
CA ALA A 103 -22.24 4.89 -55.07
C ALA A 103 -22.70 6.21 -54.39
N ARG A 104 -22.83 7.27 -55.20
CA ARG A 104 -23.13 8.65 -54.82
C ARG A 104 -24.47 8.84 -54.10
N GLY A 105 -24.53 9.87 -53.26
CA GLY A 105 -25.73 10.61 -52.84
C GLY A 105 -25.33 12.05 -52.59
#